data_AF-A0A0L6UI67-F1
#
_entry.id   AF-A0A0L6UI67-F1
#
_cell.length_a   1.000
_cell.length_b   1.000
_cell.length_c   1.000
_cell.angle_alpha   90.00
_cell.angle_beta   90.00
_cell.angle_gamma   90.00
#
_symmetry.space_group_name_H-M   'P 1'
#
loop_
_entity.id
_entity.type
_entity.pdbx_description
1 polymer ?
#
loop_
_entity_poly.entity_id
_entity_poly.type
_entity_poly.pdbx_seq_one_letter_code
_entity_poly.pdbx_strand_id
1 'polypeptide(L)'
;MIIPKEDRRTIYENLFKDGVMVAKKDYDAPKHVELDVKNLYVIKACQSLNSRGLIKTQFSWKFYYYTLTDEGIEYLREWLNLPSEIVPATFKKVQRAVPAGRPQQASGVYRPPRGEGGGDREGYRKKESGADGGFRPRFAGIGRGAPSGDAPAAGGW
;
A
#
# COMPACT_ATOMS: atom_id res chain seq x y z
N MET A 1 15.57 19.92 20.32
CA MET A 1 15.43 21.21 19.63
C MET A 1 14.54 22.13 20.45
N ILE A 2 14.89 23.41 20.53
CA ILE A 2 14.02 24.43 21.13
C ILE A 2 12.94 24.77 20.10
N ILE A 3 11.69 24.42 20.40
CA ILE A 3 10.52 24.68 19.56
C ILE A 3 9.53 25.40 20.48
N PRO A 4 8.91 26.51 20.04
CA PRO A 4 7.84 27.18 20.79
C PRO A 4 6.75 26.19 21.22
N LYS A 5 6.17 26.41 22.40
CA LYS A 5 5.14 25.51 22.94
C LYS A 5 3.89 25.47 22.05
N GLU A 6 3.52 26.61 21.48
CA GLU A 6 2.36 26.77 20.60
C GLU A 6 2.52 25.98 19.29
N ASP A 7 3.66 26.15 18.60
CA ASP A 7 3.99 25.39 17.39
C ASP A 7 4.03 23.88 17.66
N ARG A 8 4.65 23.47 18.78
CA ARG A 8 4.72 22.06 19.16
C ARG A 8 3.33 21.47 19.40
N ARG A 9 2.47 22.21 20.09
CA ARG A 9 1.09 21.80 20.34
C ARG A 9 0.33 21.63 19.03
N THR A 10 0.45 22.59 18.12
CA THR A 10 -0.18 22.55 16.78
C THR A 10 0.26 21.32 15.98
N ILE A 11 1.56 21.00 15.99
CA ILE A 11 2.08 19.80 15.32
C ILE A 11 1.47 18.52 15.91
N TYR A 12 1.39 18.43 17.24
CA TYR A 12 0.88 17.24 17.93
C TYR A 12 -0.63 17.07 17.74
N GLU A 13 -1.39 18.16 17.77
CA GLU A 13 -2.83 18.16 17.50
C GLU A 13 -3.13 17.67 16.08
N ASN A 14 -2.40 18.17 15.07
CA ASN A 14 -2.60 17.72 13.69
C ASN A 14 -2.21 16.25 13.49
N LEU A 15 -1.07 15.85 14.07
CA LEU A 15 -0.62 14.46 14.02
C LEU A 15 -1.63 13.51 14.66
N PHE A 16 -2.26 13.90 15.77
CA PHE A 16 -3.27 13.09 16.45
C PHE A 16 -4.59 13.05 15.68
N LYS A 17 -5.00 14.17 15.07
CA LYS A 17 -6.24 14.26 14.30
C LYS A 17 -6.23 13.30 13.12
N ASP A 18 -5.17 13.34 12.32
CA ASP A 18 -5.10 12.57 11.08
C ASP A 18 -4.43 11.21 11.29
N GLY A 19 -3.58 11.05 12.30
CA GLY A 19 -2.81 9.83 12.59
C GLY A 19 -1.63 9.59 11.64
N VAL A 20 -1.45 10.48 10.67
CA VAL A 20 -0.41 10.45 9.63
C VAL A 20 0.00 11.88 9.31
N MET A 21 1.27 12.07 8.94
CA MET A 21 1.78 13.38 8.54
C MET A 21 2.89 13.22 7.50
N VAL A 22 2.98 14.17 6.56
CA VAL A 22 3.99 14.14 5.50
C VAL A 22 4.78 15.44 5.49
N ALA A 23 6.11 15.36 5.60
CA ALA A 23 6.99 16.54 5.54
C ALA A 23 8.05 16.40 4.46
N LYS A 24 8.19 17.42 3.61
CA LYS A 24 9.32 17.50 2.67
C LYS A 24 10.63 17.67 3.45
N LYS A 25 11.71 17.00 3.07
CA LYS A 25 13.06 17.20 3.62
C LYS A 25 13.65 18.50 3.08
N ASP A 26 13.16 19.60 3.63
CA ASP A 26 13.59 20.96 3.34
C ASP A 26 13.59 21.74 4.66
N TYR A 27 14.78 22.06 5.17
CA TYR A 27 14.91 22.66 6.50
C TYR A 27 14.74 24.18 6.49
N ASP A 28 14.90 24.80 5.33
CA ASP A 28 14.86 26.26 5.17
C ASP A 28 13.48 26.75 4.72
N ALA A 29 12.60 25.81 4.33
CA ALA A 29 11.21 26.12 4.00
C ALA A 29 10.53 26.87 5.16
N PRO A 30 10.01 28.09 4.91
CA PRO A 30 9.45 28.95 5.96
C PRO A 30 8.16 28.39 6.56
N LYS A 31 7.41 27.59 5.77
CA LYS A 31 6.14 26.98 6.17
C LYS A 31 6.05 25.53 5.70
N HIS A 32 5.31 24.73 6.46
CA HIS A 32 4.89 23.40 6.07
C HIS A 32 3.71 23.46 5.07
N VAL A 33 3.44 22.37 4.35
CA VAL A 33 2.41 22.36 3.29
C VAL A 33 1.00 22.45 3.89
N GLU A 34 0.75 21.78 5.02
CA GLU A 34 -0.57 21.68 5.65
C GLU A 34 -0.70 22.53 6.93
N LEU A 35 0.42 22.99 7.49
CA LEU A 35 0.48 23.67 8.78
C LEU A 35 1.15 25.03 8.63
N ASP A 36 0.64 26.03 9.35
CA ASP A 36 1.27 27.36 9.46
C ASP A 36 2.46 27.36 10.43
N VAL A 37 3.27 26.31 10.39
CA VAL A 37 4.44 26.10 11.24
C VAL A 37 5.66 25.89 10.36
N LYS A 38 6.85 26.32 10.81
CA LYS A 38 8.11 26.09 10.09
C LYS A 38 8.36 24.60 9.87
N ASN A 39 8.74 24.22 8.65
CA ASN A 39 8.91 22.82 8.31
C ASN A 39 10.02 22.13 9.13
N LEU A 40 11.07 22.87 9.48
CA LEU A 40 12.12 22.39 10.38
C LEU A 40 11.61 21.99 11.76
N TYR A 41 10.62 22.70 12.33
CA TYR A 41 10.02 22.31 13.61
C TYR A 41 9.27 20.99 13.50
N VAL A 42 8.54 20.77 12.41
CA VAL A 42 7.85 19.50 12.12
C VAL A 42 8.84 18.35 12.05
N ILE A 43 9.89 18.48 11.22
CA ILE A 43 10.87 17.40 11.04
C ILE A 43 11.57 17.06 12.35
N LYS A 44 11.95 18.07 13.15
CA LYS A 44 12.68 17.85 14.41
C LYS A 44 11.79 17.40 15.55
N ALA A 45 10.53 17.83 15.59
CA ALA A 45 9.53 17.29 16.52
C ALA A 45 9.29 15.81 16.23
N CYS A 46 9.00 15.44 14.97
CA CYS A 46 8.78 14.06 14.57
C CYS A 46 10.04 13.19 14.74
N GLN A 47 11.24 13.75 14.53
CA GLN A 47 12.50 13.04 14.84
C GLN A 47 12.57 12.65 16.32
N SER A 48 12.17 13.55 17.23
CA SER A 48 12.18 13.29 18.67
C SER A 48 11.13 12.27 19.12
N LEU A 49 9.99 12.21 18.43
CA LEU A 49 8.93 11.22 18.67
C LEU A 49 9.34 9.84 18.13
N ASN A 50 9.95 9.80 16.94
CA ASN A 50 10.47 8.58 16.33
C ASN A 50 11.58 7.92 17.17
N SER A 51 12.48 8.71 17.77
CA SER A 51 13.52 8.16 18.67
C SER A 51 12.94 7.52 19.94
N ARG A 52 11.69 7.82 20.29
CA ARG A 52 10.97 7.25 21.44
C ARG A 52 10.04 6.09 21.05
N GLY A 53 9.98 5.71 19.77
CA GLY A 53 9.07 4.65 19.29
C GLY A 53 7.61 5.06 19.08
N LEU A 54 7.27 6.34 19.31
CA LEU A 54 5.89 6.85 19.26
C LEU A 54 5.37 7.04 17.82
N ILE A 55 6.28 7.10 16.85
CA ILE A 55 5.97 7.27 15.43
C ILE A 55 6.89 6.33 14.65
N LYS A 56 6.39 5.78 13.55
CA LYS A 56 7.21 5.14 12.52
C LYS A 56 7.48 6.13 11.40
N THR A 57 8.75 6.30 11.06
CA THR A 57 9.18 7.17 9.96
C THR A 57 9.54 6.34 8.74
N GLN A 58 9.00 6.69 7.58
CA GLN A 58 9.42 6.20 6.27
C GLN A 58 9.94 7.38 5.45
N PHE A 59 11.09 7.22 4.81
CA PHE A 59 11.69 8.29 4.00
C PHE A 59 11.79 7.86 2.54
N SER A 60 11.19 8.65 1.65
CA SER A 60 11.16 8.34 0.21
C SER A 60 11.05 9.62 -0.62
N TRP A 61 11.81 9.73 -1.71
CA TRP A 61 11.78 10.87 -2.65
C TRP A 61 11.89 12.26 -2.00
N LYS A 62 12.77 12.42 -0.99
CA LYS A 62 12.89 13.65 -0.17
C LYS A 62 11.63 14.01 0.63
N PHE A 63 10.76 13.04 0.92
CA PHE A 63 9.63 13.20 1.84
C PHE A 63 9.78 12.24 3.02
N TYR A 64 9.46 12.75 4.21
CA TYR A 64 9.22 11.98 5.42
C TYR A 64 7.73 11.69 5.53
N TYR A 65 7.40 10.42 5.66
CA TYR A 65 6.08 9.92 5.96
C TYR A 65 6.09 9.42 7.40
N TYR A 66 5.26 10.03 8.24
CA TYR A 66 5.14 9.70 9.65
C TYR A 66 3.81 8.98 9.86
N THR A 67 3.86 7.78 10.44
CA THR A 67 2.67 7.04 10.87
C THR A 67 2.69 6.89 12.39
N LEU A 68 1.60 7.27 13.04
CA LEU A 68 1.47 7.17 14.50
C LEU A 68 1.37 5.69 14.92
N THR A 69 2.06 5.30 15.99
CA THR A 69 1.94 3.96 16.60
C THR A 69 0.92 3.96 17.74
N ASP A 70 0.49 2.79 18.20
CA ASP A 70 -0.47 2.67 19.31
C ASP A 70 0.05 3.35 20.59
N GLU A 71 1.33 3.15 20.92
CA GLU A 71 2.01 3.83 22.03
C GLU A 71 2.05 5.36 21.84
N GLY A 72 2.24 5.81 20.60
CA GLY A 72 2.21 7.24 20.24
C GLY A 72 0.86 7.89 20.48
N ILE A 73 -0.24 7.15 20.28
CA ILE A 73 -1.60 7.63 20.53
C ILE A 73 -1.79 7.87 22.02
N GLU A 74 -1.37 6.93 22.87
CA GLU A 74 -1.47 7.07 24.32
C GLU A 74 -0.64 8.24 24.83
N TYR A 75 0.60 8.39 24.34
CA TYR A 75 1.46 9.52 24.70
C TYR A 75 0.85 10.87 24.30
N LEU A 76 0.30 10.99 23.09
CA LEU A 76 -0.30 12.23 22.63
C LEU A 76 -1.60 12.55 23.38
N ARG A 77 -2.36 11.54 23.81
CA ARG A 77 -3.56 11.74 24.67
C ARG A 77 -3.18 12.34 26.01
N GLU A 78 -2.18 11.78 26.69
CA GLU A 78 -1.70 12.29 27.97
C GLU A 78 -1.12 13.70 27.82
N TRP A 79 -0.31 13.93 26.77
CA TRP A 79 0.32 15.23 26.55
C TRP A 79 -0.69 16.34 26.21
N LEU A 80 -1.71 16.04 25.39
CA LEU A 80 -2.76 16.98 24.99
C LEU A 80 -3.92 17.05 26.00
N ASN A 81 -3.94 16.18 27.02
CA ASN A 81 -5.03 16.04 27.99
C ASN A 81 -6.39 15.81 27.33
N LEU A 82 -6.43 14.95 26.31
CA LEU A 82 -7.64 14.62 25.57
C LEU A 82 -8.34 13.40 26.20
N PRO A 83 -9.69 13.36 26.24
CA PRO A 83 -10.43 12.18 26.69
C PRO A 83 -10.20 10.98 25.75
N SER A 84 -10.30 9.76 26.30
CA SER A 84 -10.01 8.49 25.61
C SER A 84 -10.89 8.20 24.39
N GLU A 85 -12.02 8.91 24.25
CA GLU A 85 -12.96 8.77 23.15
C GLU A 85 -12.42 9.27 21.81
N ILE A 86 -11.49 10.23 21.84
CA ILE A 86 -10.95 10.79 20.60
C ILE A 86 -9.90 9.82 20.07
N VAL A 87 -10.20 9.25 18.90
CA VAL A 87 -9.32 8.35 18.17
C VAL A 87 -8.92 9.02 16.86
N PRO A 88 -7.64 8.89 16.43
CA PRO A 88 -7.19 9.39 15.14
C PRO A 88 -8.08 8.91 13.98
N ALA A 89 -8.15 9.72 12.92
CA ALA A 89 -8.95 9.42 11.73
C ALA A 89 -8.65 8.03 11.13
N THR A 90 -7.42 7.53 11.26
CA THR A 90 -7.00 6.20 10.79
C THR A 90 -7.78 5.03 11.41
N PHE A 91 -8.29 5.16 12.64
CA PHE A 91 -9.08 4.11 13.31
C PHE A 91 -10.57 4.22 13.03
N LYS A 92 -11.04 5.35 12.50
CA LYS A 92 -12.43 5.51 12.08
C LYS A 92 -12.62 4.69 10.81
N LYS A 93 -13.24 3.52 10.94
CA LYS A 93 -13.56 2.66 9.80
C LYS A 93 -14.46 3.44 8.85
N VAL A 94 -13.90 3.90 7.75
CA VAL A 94 -14.68 4.48 6.65
C VAL A 94 -15.62 3.38 6.16
N GLN A 95 -16.93 3.58 6.31
CA GLN A 95 -17.91 2.74 5.62
C GLN A 95 -17.66 2.94 4.14
N ARG A 96 -17.03 1.94 3.49
CA ARG A 96 -16.94 1.91 2.03
C ARG A 96 -18.37 2.00 1.52
N ALA A 97 -18.71 3.12 0.88
CA ALA A 97 -19.92 3.21 0.09
C ALA A 97 -19.81 2.09 -0.95
N VAL A 98 -20.62 1.05 -0.79
CA VAL A 98 -20.79 0.04 -1.82
C VAL A 98 -21.30 0.81 -3.04
N PRO A 99 -20.61 0.76 -4.20
CA PRO A 99 -21.14 1.42 -5.38
C PRO A 99 -22.55 0.87 -5.64
N ALA A 100 -23.52 1.78 -5.72
CA ALA A 100 -24.90 1.47 -6.06
C ALA A 100 -24.90 0.79 -7.44
N GLY A 101 -24.95 -0.54 -7.45
CA GLY A 101 -24.78 -1.30 -8.69
C GLY A 101 -24.48 -2.79 -8.53
N ARG A 102 -24.15 -3.29 -7.33
CA ARG A 102 -24.23 -4.73 -7.07
C ARG A 102 -25.61 -5.06 -6.49
N PRO A 103 -26.54 -5.65 -7.27
CA PRO A 103 -27.75 -6.19 -6.68
C PRO A 103 -27.33 -7.25 -5.68
N GLN A 104 -27.61 -6.96 -4.41
CA GLN A 104 -27.59 -7.89 -3.31
C GLN A 104 -28.56 -9.00 -3.73
N GLN A 105 -28.02 -10.15 -4.15
CA GLN A 105 -28.82 -11.30 -4.53
C GLN A 105 -29.44 -11.81 -3.23
N ALA A 106 -30.62 -11.27 -2.93
CA ALA A 106 -31.43 -11.66 -1.81
C ALA A 106 -31.67 -13.16 -1.92
N SER A 107 -31.28 -13.85 -0.86
CA SER A 107 -31.69 -15.19 -0.54
C SER A 107 -33.20 -15.37 -0.78
N GLY A 108 -33.57 -16.38 -1.57
CA GLY A 108 -34.83 -17.09 -1.36
C GLY A 108 -36.01 -16.79 -2.29
N VAL A 109 -35.81 -16.58 -3.60
CA VAL A 109 -36.92 -16.67 -4.56
C VAL A 109 -36.60 -17.71 -5.64
N TYR A 110 -37.38 -18.79 -5.63
CA TYR A 110 -37.38 -19.88 -6.60
C TYR A 110 -37.45 -19.35 -8.04
N ARG A 111 -36.44 -19.66 -8.86
CA ARG A 111 -36.42 -19.38 -10.30
C ARG A 111 -36.93 -20.64 -11.03
N PRO A 112 -38.01 -20.57 -11.81
CA PRO A 112 -38.50 -21.74 -12.55
C PRO A 112 -37.48 -22.17 -13.62
N PRO A 113 -37.40 -23.48 -13.94
CA PRO A 113 -36.44 -23.99 -14.90
C PRO A 113 -36.84 -23.54 -16.31
N ARG A 114 -36.08 -22.60 -16.87
CA ARG A 114 -36.18 -22.29 -18.30
C ARG A 114 -35.31 -23.29 -19.04
N GLY A 115 -35.97 -24.27 -19.65
CA GLY A 115 -35.34 -25.30 -20.46
C GLY A 115 -34.57 -24.75 -21.66
N GLU A 116 -33.60 -25.56 -22.05
CA GLU A 116 -33.10 -25.76 -23.41
C GLU A 116 -32.23 -24.66 -24.05
N GLY A 117 -30.95 -25.00 -24.26
CA GLY A 117 -30.14 -24.42 -25.34
C GLY A 117 -28.78 -23.84 -24.92
N GLY A 118 -27.72 -24.58 -25.20
CA GLY A 118 -26.36 -24.02 -25.38
C GLY A 118 -25.31 -24.63 -24.47
N GLY A 119 -24.69 -25.71 -24.92
CA GLY A 119 -23.48 -26.29 -24.31
C GLY A 119 -22.24 -25.41 -24.51
N ASP A 120 -21.08 -26.03 -24.33
CA ASP A 120 -19.75 -25.56 -24.77
C ASP A 120 -18.85 -24.81 -23.78
N ARG A 121 -19.22 -24.61 -22.50
CA ARG A 121 -18.27 -24.02 -21.51
C ARG A 121 -17.83 -24.94 -20.36
N GLU A 122 -18.47 -26.09 -20.21
CA GLU A 122 -18.22 -26.97 -19.06
C GLU A 122 -17.18 -28.07 -19.33
N GLY A 123 -16.77 -28.26 -20.60
CA GLY A 123 -15.78 -29.27 -20.99
C GLY A 123 -14.31 -28.89 -20.74
N TYR A 124 -13.99 -27.60 -20.52
CA TYR A 124 -12.59 -27.17 -20.42
C TYR A 124 -11.94 -27.44 -19.05
N ARG A 125 -12.74 -27.74 -18.01
CA ARG A 125 -12.23 -27.94 -16.64
C ARG A 125 -12.02 -29.41 -16.27
N LYS A 126 -12.43 -30.36 -17.12
CA LYS A 126 -12.31 -31.79 -16.85
C LYS A 126 -11.39 -32.46 -17.86
N LYS A 127 -10.07 -32.33 -17.64
CA LYS A 127 -9.09 -33.27 -18.16
C LYS A 127 -8.02 -33.53 -17.10
N GLU A 128 -8.40 -34.34 -16.12
CA GLU A 128 -7.45 -35.25 -15.47
C GLU A 128 -7.07 -36.31 -16.51
N SER A 129 -5.94 -36.11 -17.18
CA SER A 129 -5.18 -37.20 -17.80
C SER A 129 -3.72 -36.74 -17.87
N GLY A 130 -2.88 -37.39 -17.07
CA GLY A 130 -1.48 -37.05 -16.87
C GLY A 130 -0.70 -36.88 -18.18
N ALA A 131 0.22 -35.93 -18.17
CA ALA A 131 1.24 -35.80 -19.21
C ALA A 131 2.16 -37.02 -19.14
N ASP A 132 2.07 -37.88 -20.16
CA ASP A 132 3.02 -38.95 -20.41
C ASP A 132 4.43 -38.38 -20.64
N GLY A 133 5.42 -38.98 -19.99
CA GLY A 133 6.80 -38.49 -19.84
C GLY A 133 7.65 -38.53 -21.11
N GLY A 134 7.19 -37.90 -22.20
CA GLY A 134 7.86 -37.86 -23.49
C GLY A 134 7.64 -36.59 -24.33
N PHE A 135 7.03 -35.54 -23.78
CA PHE A 135 6.69 -34.34 -24.54
C PHE A 135 7.92 -33.45 -24.84
N ARG A 136 8.48 -33.56 -26.05
CA ARG A 136 9.55 -32.69 -26.59
C ARG A 136 9.01 -31.87 -27.76
N PRO A 137 8.54 -30.62 -27.57
CA PRO A 137 8.03 -29.81 -28.67
C PRO A 137 9.19 -29.36 -29.57
N ARG A 138 9.25 -29.88 -30.80
CA ARG A 138 10.08 -29.32 -31.87
C ARG A 138 9.29 -28.19 -32.52
N PHE A 139 9.70 -26.94 -32.30
CA PHE A 139 9.22 -25.81 -33.09
C PHE A 139 9.91 -25.84 -34.45
N ALA A 140 9.20 -26.34 -35.45
CA ALA A 140 9.64 -26.31 -36.83
C ALA A 140 8.74 -25.36 -37.64
N GLY A 141 9.34 -24.25 -38.07
CA GLY A 141 8.90 -23.49 -39.24
C GLY A 141 8.47 -22.05 -38.96
N ILE A 142 9.38 -21.10 -39.18
CA ILE A 142 9.29 -20.08 -40.25
C ILE A 142 10.51 -19.13 -40.10
N GLY A 143 11.43 -19.18 -41.07
CA GLY A 143 12.30 -18.06 -41.43
C GLY A 143 13.71 -17.99 -40.84
N ARG A 144 14.68 -18.19 -41.74
CA ARG A 144 16.11 -17.77 -41.72
C ARG A 144 17.13 -18.68 -41.01
N GLY A 145 17.88 -19.38 -41.86
CA GLY A 145 19.33 -19.57 -41.69
C GLY A 145 19.73 -20.72 -40.77
N ALA A 146 19.81 -21.92 -41.33
CA ALA A 146 20.62 -22.98 -40.73
C ALA A 146 22.10 -22.65 -40.91
N PRO A 147 22.93 -22.60 -39.84
CA PRO A 147 24.35 -22.85 -40.00
C PRO A 147 24.55 -24.38 -39.96
N SER A 148 24.84 -24.91 -41.13
CA SER A 148 25.37 -26.25 -41.35
C SER A 148 26.77 -26.38 -40.74
N GLY A 149 27.00 -27.50 -40.04
CA GLY A 149 28.28 -28.20 -40.09
C GLY A 149 29.23 -27.96 -38.91
N ASP A 150 29.48 -29.06 -38.19
CA ASP A 150 30.73 -29.42 -37.52
C ASP A 150 32.00 -28.71 -38.01
N ALA A 151 32.75 -28.10 -37.08
CA ALA A 151 34.23 -28.10 -37.08
C ALA A 151 34.78 -27.58 -35.72
N PRO A 152 36.02 -27.93 -35.35
CA PRO A 152 36.39 -28.27 -33.97
C PRO A 152 37.16 -27.18 -33.19
N ALA A 153 37.38 -27.48 -31.91
CA ALA A 153 38.13 -26.72 -30.92
C ALA A 153 39.53 -26.26 -31.39
N ALA A 154 39.86 -25.00 -31.10
CA ALA A 154 41.23 -24.48 -31.08
C ALA A 154 41.32 -23.38 -30.00
N GLY A 155 42.30 -23.52 -29.11
CA GLY A 155 42.53 -22.61 -27.98
C GLY A 155 43.44 -21.42 -28.28
N GLY A 156 43.80 -20.72 -27.20
CA GLY A 156 44.91 -19.76 -27.13
C GLY A 156 44.51 -18.30 -27.02
N TRP A 157 44.62 -17.76 -25.80
CA TRP A 157 45.56 -16.73 -25.31
C TRP A 157 44.92 -15.97 -24.14
#